data_AF-A0A8E1RZP4-F1
#
_entry.id   AF-A0A8E1RZP4-F1
#
_cell.length_a   1.000
_cell.length_b   1.000
_cell.length_c   1.000
_cell.angle_alpha   90.00
_cell.angle_beta   90.00
_cell.angle_gamma   90.00
#
_symmetry.space_group_name_H-M   'P 1'
#
loop_
_entity.id
_entity.type
_entity.pdbx_description
1 polymer ?
#
loop_
_entity_poly.entity_id
_entity_poly.type
_entity_poly.pdbx_seq_one_letter_code
_entity_poly.pdbx_strand_id
1 'polypeptide(L)'
;MMKQLPAKLRLVTAAEVDSSDDLLGELKSESHYTGAVRLIVISTALIVVALVWAWFGMLDEVSTGTGKVIPSSREQVLQSLEGGILTELYVHEGDRVQAGQIVAKLDATRSQSSVGESAARYRAALAAASRLRAEVNDDPLTFPAELNGYPDLIAAETRLYNTKRAQLNDATRQFKESLALANRELAITQRLAKTGAASSVEVLRLQRDKSDLELKLTDMRSQYYVQAREELAKASAEADSLAQVIKGREDTVTRLTIRAPMRGIVKNIKVSTVGGVIPPNGELMNIVPMNDRLLIEARLSPRDIAFIHPGQRAVVKISAYDYAIYGGLNGVVESISPDTIQDEVKPEIYYYRVFIRTDNDYVQNKAGRRFAISPGMVSTVDIKTGEKSIMDYLVKPFNKAKEAMRER
;
A
#
# COMPACT_ATOMS: atom_id res chain seq x y z
N MET A 1 -127.99 12.85 82.14
CA MET A 1 -127.98 14.17 82.79
C MET A 1 -126.94 15.02 82.08
N MET A 2 -127.37 16.01 81.26
CA MET A 2 -126.59 17.15 80.69
C MET A 2 -125.33 16.79 79.85
N LYS A 3 -124.98 17.41 78.71
CA LYS A 3 -125.40 18.64 78.04
C LYS A 3 -124.75 18.68 76.62
N GLN A 4 -125.56 19.04 75.61
CA GLN A 4 -125.27 19.99 74.52
C GLN A 4 -124.21 19.75 73.41
N LEU A 5 -124.74 19.64 72.18
CA LEU A 5 -124.30 20.19 70.87
C LEU A 5 -123.87 21.70 70.91
N PRO A 6 -123.36 22.38 69.82
CA PRO A 6 -123.42 22.03 68.38
C PRO A 6 -122.21 22.37 67.45
N ALA A 7 -122.23 21.72 66.27
CA ALA A 7 -122.10 22.22 64.89
C ALA A 7 -121.19 23.41 64.50
N LYS A 8 -120.45 23.23 63.38
CA LYS A 8 -120.74 23.93 62.11
C LYS A 8 -120.12 23.23 60.88
N LEU A 9 -120.99 23.02 59.88
CA LEU A 9 -120.75 22.57 58.52
C LEU A 9 -119.80 23.49 57.72
N ARG A 10 -119.03 22.91 56.79
CA ARG A 10 -119.21 23.16 55.33
C ARG A 10 -118.45 22.14 54.47
N LEU A 11 -119.20 21.49 53.60
CA LEU A 11 -118.73 20.75 52.41
C LEU A 11 -118.34 21.74 51.32
N VAL A 12 -117.20 21.50 50.65
CA VAL A 12 -116.98 21.78 49.21
C VAL A 12 -116.06 20.68 48.65
N THR A 13 -116.35 20.30 47.41
CA THR A 13 -115.99 19.12 46.61
C THR A 13 -114.69 19.19 45.79
N ALA A 14 -114.22 17.98 45.42
CA ALA A 14 -113.51 17.55 44.18
C ALA A 14 -111.98 17.72 44.05
N ALA A 15 -111.24 16.60 43.93
CA ALA A 15 -110.21 16.28 42.90
C ALA A 15 -109.40 14.97 43.22
N GLU A 16 -108.79 14.40 42.17
CA GLU A 16 -107.73 13.34 42.06
C GLU A 16 -108.12 11.82 42.25
N VAL A 17 -108.10 10.92 41.24
CA VAL A 17 -107.02 10.35 40.35
C VAL A 17 -106.21 9.27 41.08
N ASP A 18 -106.47 7.97 40.84
CA ASP A 18 -105.86 7.04 39.85
C ASP A 18 -104.39 6.67 40.14
N SER A 19 -104.12 5.38 40.38
CA SER A 19 -102.77 4.77 40.39
C SER A 19 -102.83 3.26 40.69
N SER A 20 -103.19 2.43 39.70
CA SER A 20 -103.01 0.97 39.83
C SER A 20 -102.84 0.20 38.51
N ASP A 21 -102.38 0.81 37.41
CA ASP A 21 -102.26 0.10 36.11
C ASP A 21 -100.91 0.21 35.39
N ASP A 22 -99.87 0.74 36.06
CA ASP A 22 -98.57 1.06 35.42
C ASP A 22 -97.43 0.05 35.67
N LEU A 23 -97.67 -1.05 36.40
CA LEU A 23 -96.59 -1.95 36.85
C LEU A 23 -96.29 -3.16 35.92
N LEU A 24 -96.96 -3.30 34.78
CA LEU A 24 -96.74 -4.41 33.83
C LEU A 24 -96.18 -3.98 32.46
N GLY A 25 -95.80 -2.72 32.29
CA GLY A 25 -95.24 -2.17 31.04
C GLY A 25 -93.71 -2.14 30.94
N GLU A 26 -92.97 -2.35 32.04
CA GLU A 26 -91.54 -1.97 32.11
C GLU A 26 -90.53 -3.11 31.84
N LEU A 27 -90.97 -4.33 31.54
CA LEU A 27 -90.06 -5.46 31.24
C LEU A 27 -89.91 -5.78 29.74
N LYS A 28 -90.29 -4.87 28.84
CA LYS A 28 -90.24 -5.12 27.39
C LYS A 28 -89.53 -4.03 26.57
N SER A 29 -88.38 -3.58 27.05
CA SER A 29 -87.50 -2.62 26.34
C SER A 29 -86.00 -2.91 26.54
N GLU A 30 -85.57 -4.18 26.43
CA GLU A 30 -84.15 -4.53 26.28
C GLU A 30 -83.87 -5.19 24.92
N SER A 31 -84.01 -4.43 23.82
CA SER A 31 -83.50 -4.89 22.51
C SER A 31 -82.83 -3.82 21.65
N HIS A 32 -82.40 -2.69 22.25
CA HIS A 32 -81.72 -1.61 21.52
C HIS A 32 -80.19 -1.54 21.72
N TYR A 33 -79.57 -2.45 22.48
CA TYR A 33 -78.12 -2.45 22.72
C TYR A 33 -77.29 -3.25 21.69
N THR A 34 -77.90 -4.03 20.80
CA THR A 34 -77.17 -4.98 19.93
C THR A 34 -76.34 -4.31 18.81
N GLY A 35 -76.73 -3.13 18.35
CA GLY A 35 -75.99 -2.37 17.32
C GLY A 35 -74.81 -1.58 17.89
N ALA A 36 -75.04 -0.87 18.99
CA ALA A 36 -74.01 -0.09 19.69
C ALA A 36 -72.93 -1.00 20.29
N VAL A 37 -73.32 -2.12 20.90
CA VAL A 37 -72.36 -3.10 21.44
C VAL A 37 -71.51 -3.73 20.33
N ARG A 38 -72.07 -4.01 19.14
CA ARG A 38 -71.28 -4.51 17.99
C ARG A 38 -70.25 -3.49 17.49
N LEU A 39 -70.60 -2.20 17.42
CA LEU A 39 -69.67 -1.15 17.04
C LEU A 39 -68.53 -1.00 18.06
N ILE A 40 -68.84 -1.07 19.36
CA ILE A 40 -67.85 -1.02 20.44
C ILE A 40 -66.94 -2.26 20.40
N VAL A 41 -67.47 -3.45 20.14
CA VAL A 41 -66.65 -4.68 20.02
C VAL A 41 -65.76 -4.62 18.79
N ILE A 42 -66.24 -4.14 17.65
CA ILE A 42 -65.44 -4.00 16.42
C ILE A 42 -64.33 -2.95 16.60
N SER A 43 -64.64 -1.80 17.20
CA SER A 43 -63.63 -0.76 17.47
C SER A 43 -62.59 -1.22 18.47
N THR A 44 -63.01 -1.92 19.54
CA THR A 44 -62.09 -2.51 20.53
C THR A 44 -61.21 -3.59 19.89
N ALA A 45 -61.79 -4.47 19.07
CA ALA A 45 -61.02 -5.49 18.35
C ALA A 45 -60.01 -4.86 17.39
N LEU A 46 -60.37 -3.79 16.66
CA LEU A 46 -59.47 -3.08 15.76
C LEU A 46 -58.33 -2.40 16.53
N ILE A 47 -58.61 -1.83 17.71
CA ILE A 47 -57.58 -1.28 18.59
C ILE A 47 -56.63 -2.38 19.08
N VAL A 48 -57.16 -3.53 19.51
CA VAL A 48 -56.30 -4.65 19.93
C VAL A 48 -55.44 -5.15 18.78
N VAL A 49 -55.99 -5.28 17.57
CA VAL A 49 -55.23 -5.64 16.36
C VAL A 49 -54.16 -4.60 16.04
N ALA A 50 -54.48 -3.31 16.15
CA ALA A 50 -53.52 -2.24 15.94
C ALA A 50 -52.41 -2.22 17.01
N LEU A 51 -52.73 -2.54 18.28
CA LEU A 51 -51.75 -2.65 19.36
C LEU A 51 -50.84 -3.88 19.18
N VAL A 52 -51.40 -5.02 18.77
CA VAL A 52 -50.64 -6.23 18.43
C VAL A 52 -49.74 -5.96 17.22
N TRP A 53 -50.26 -5.34 16.16
CA TRP A 53 -49.47 -4.94 15.01
C TRP A 53 -48.38 -3.93 15.39
N ALA A 54 -48.71 -2.93 16.22
CA ALA A 54 -47.73 -1.95 16.68
C ALA A 54 -46.65 -2.59 17.56
N TRP A 55 -46.98 -3.65 18.31
CA TRP A 55 -46.03 -4.41 19.11
C TRP A 55 -45.04 -5.20 18.23
N PHE A 56 -45.55 -5.90 17.21
CA PHE A 56 -44.72 -6.71 16.29
C PHE A 56 -44.07 -5.92 15.15
N GLY A 57 -44.58 -4.74 14.82
CA GLY A 57 -44.04 -3.88 13.77
C GLY A 57 -42.71 -3.29 14.19
N MET A 58 -41.61 -3.85 13.70
CA MET A 58 -40.26 -3.30 13.86
C MET A 58 -40.01 -2.24 12.79
N LEU A 59 -39.54 -1.08 13.22
CA LEU A 59 -39.13 0.02 12.37
C LEU A 59 -37.64 0.29 12.55
N ASP A 60 -36.92 0.37 11.45
CA ASP A 60 -35.49 0.67 11.43
C ASP A 60 -35.24 2.12 11.87
N GLU A 61 -34.39 2.30 12.88
CA GLU A 61 -33.87 3.60 13.26
C GLU A 61 -32.62 3.87 12.42
N VAL A 62 -32.61 5.02 11.75
CA VAL A 62 -31.50 5.45 10.90
C VAL A 62 -30.96 6.78 11.38
N SER A 63 -29.63 6.93 11.40
CA SER A 63 -28.96 8.23 11.48
C SER A 63 -28.55 8.65 10.07
N THR A 64 -28.95 9.86 9.69
CA THR A 64 -28.67 10.42 8.37
C THR A 64 -27.51 11.42 8.46
N GLY A 65 -26.52 11.25 7.57
CA GLY A 65 -25.39 12.15 7.41
C GLY A 65 -25.18 12.59 5.97
N THR A 66 -24.47 13.70 5.78
CA THR A 66 -24.03 14.14 4.44
C THR A 66 -22.68 13.52 4.12
N GLY A 67 -22.55 12.86 2.98
CA GLY A 67 -21.36 12.12 2.59
C GLY A 67 -20.69 12.62 1.32
N LYS A 68 -19.39 12.38 1.19
CA LYS A 68 -18.63 12.61 -0.05
C LYS A 68 -17.93 11.33 -0.47
N VAL A 69 -17.98 11.04 -1.77
CA VAL A 69 -17.26 9.91 -2.36
C VAL A 69 -15.77 10.24 -2.41
N ILE A 70 -14.95 9.41 -1.77
CA ILE A 70 -13.48 9.48 -1.78
C ILE A 70 -12.91 8.17 -2.33
N PRO A 71 -11.75 8.20 -3.01
CA PRO A 71 -11.07 6.96 -3.37
C PRO A 71 -10.62 6.23 -2.08
N SER A 72 -10.67 4.89 -2.06
CA SER A 72 -10.15 4.14 -0.89
C SER A 72 -8.67 4.37 -0.68
N SER A 73 -7.92 4.52 -1.77
CA SER A 73 -6.49 4.76 -1.69
C SER A 73 -6.16 6.24 -1.71
N ARG A 74 -5.11 6.56 -0.97
CA ARG A 74 -4.51 7.88 -1.00
C ARG A 74 -3.86 8.11 -2.36
N GLU A 75 -3.88 9.36 -2.78
CA GLU A 75 -3.13 9.87 -3.93
C GLU A 75 -1.66 9.46 -3.80
N GLN A 76 -1.11 8.87 -4.87
CA GLN A 76 0.28 8.42 -4.90
C GLN A 76 1.15 9.53 -5.48
N VAL A 77 2.16 9.93 -4.71
CA VAL A 77 3.12 10.95 -5.14
C VAL A 77 4.27 10.25 -5.85
N LEU A 78 4.48 10.58 -7.12
CA LEU A 78 5.58 10.06 -7.91
C LEU A 78 6.76 11.02 -7.79
N GLN A 79 7.82 10.54 -7.18
CA GLN A 79 9.04 11.31 -6.91
C GLN A 79 10.21 10.77 -7.75
N SER A 80 11.16 11.65 -8.06
CA SER A 80 12.45 11.25 -8.62
C SER A 80 13.49 11.19 -7.49
N LEU A 81 13.99 10.00 -7.18
CA LEU A 81 15.04 9.84 -6.17
C LEU A 81 16.36 10.50 -6.60
N GLU A 82 16.76 10.30 -7.86
CA GLU A 82 18.03 10.80 -8.40
C GLU A 82 17.97 12.31 -8.70
N GLY A 83 16.80 12.81 -9.10
CA GLY A 83 16.68 14.13 -9.73
C GLY A 83 17.29 14.15 -11.13
N GLY A 84 17.24 15.30 -11.80
CA GLY A 84 17.81 15.47 -13.14
C GLY A 84 16.99 16.38 -14.05
N ILE A 85 17.40 16.44 -15.31
CA ILE A 85 16.74 17.25 -16.34
C ILE A 85 15.66 16.38 -17.01
N LEU A 86 14.42 16.87 -17.07
CA LEU A 86 13.32 16.21 -17.76
C LEU A 86 13.54 16.28 -19.27
N THR A 87 13.77 15.14 -19.92
CA THR A 87 13.97 15.06 -21.37
C THR A 87 12.66 14.83 -22.11
N GLU A 88 11.82 13.93 -21.60
CA GLU A 88 10.55 13.56 -22.22
C GLU A 88 9.46 13.39 -21.16
N LEU A 89 8.27 13.89 -21.44
CA LEU A 89 7.05 13.71 -20.64
C LEU A 89 5.97 13.12 -21.54
N TYR A 90 5.45 11.95 -21.20
CA TYR A 90 4.52 11.19 -22.05
C TYR A 90 3.05 11.32 -21.64
N VAL A 91 2.76 12.02 -20.55
CA VAL A 91 1.42 12.11 -19.98
C VAL A 91 1.07 13.55 -19.65
N HIS A 92 -0.23 13.85 -19.75
CA HIS A 92 -0.81 15.13 -19.37
C HIS A 92 -1.73 14.94 -18.16
N GLU A 93 -2.08 16.05 -17.52
CA GLU A 93 -3.08 16.03 -16.45
C GLU A 93 -4.43 15.54 -16.99
N GLY A 94 -5.06 14.61 -16.27
CA GLY A 94 -6.29 13.93 -16.68
C GLY A 94 -6.08 12.63 -17.46
N ASP A 95 -4.85 12.33 -17.91
CA ASP A 95 -4.57 11.09 -18.64
C ASP A 95 -4.68 9.85 -17.75
N ARG A 96 -5.15 8.76 -18.35
CA ARG A 96 -5.21 7.43 -17.72
C ARG A 96 -3.91 6.69 -17.97
N VAL A 97 -3.26 6.24 -16.90
CA VAL A 97 -2.02 5.48 -16.96
C VAL A 97 -2.22 4.05 -16.47
N GLN A 98 -1.43 3.12 -17.01
CA GLN A 98 -1.36 1.72 -16.56
C GLN A 98 -0.13 1.50 -15.67
N ALA A 99 -0.16 0.45 -14.86
CA ALA A 99 1.00 0.05 -14.06
C ALA A 99 2.20 -0.29 -14.98
N GLY A 100 3.38 0.27 -14.67
CA GLY A 100 4.61 0.09 -15.44
C GLY A 100 4.75 0.98 -16.67
N GLN A 101 3.70 1.71 -17.06
CA GLN A 101 3.75 2.65 -18.18
C GLN A 101 4.77 3.76 -17.90
N ILE A 102 5.61 4.08 -18.88
CA ILE A 102 6.57 5.18 -18.78
C ILE A 102 5.79 6.49 -18.81
N VAL A 103 6.00 7.33 -17.79
CA VAL A 103 5.35 8.63 -17.68
C VAL A 103 6.33 9.77 -17.98
N ALA A 104 7.60 9.61 -17.63
CA ALA A 104 8.64 10.60 -17.88
C ALA A 104 10.01 9.93 -18.02
N LYS A 105 10.93 10.60 -18.72
CA LYS A 105 12.35 10.24 -18.81
C LYS A 105 13.22 11.43 -18.47
N LEU A 106 14.21 11.18 -17.63
CA LEU A 106 15.26 12.13 -17.30
C LEU A 106 16.50 11.89 -18.17
N ASP A 107 17.36 12.90 -18.29
CA ASP A 107 18.60 12.81 -19.05
C ASP A 107 19.56 11.77 -18.44
N ALA A 108 19.79 10.68 -19.18
CA ALA A 108 20.65 9.58 -18.77
C ALA A 108 22.12 9.77 -19.19
N THR A 109 22.47 10.81 -19.94
CA THR A 109 23.79 10.94 -20.57
C THR A 109 24.93 10.85 -19.55
N ARG A 110 24.82 11.57 -18.43
CA ARG A 110 25.84 11.58 -17.38
C ARG A 110 25.94 10.22 -16.67
N SER A 111 24.81 9.64 -16.30
CA SER A 111 24.78 8.35 -15.59
C SER A 111 25.25 7.20 -16.49
N GLN A 112 24.87 7.21 -17.78
CA GLN A 112 25.32 6.24 -18.76
C GLN A 112 26.83 6.34 -19.03
N SER A 113 27.35 7.56 -19.13
CA SER A 113 28.81 7.79 -19.24
C SER A 113 29.56 7.21 -18.03
N SER A 114 29.01 7.42 -16.82
CA SER A 114 29.55 6.87 -15.57
C SER A 114 29.52 5.34 -15.54
N VAL A 115 28.45 4.70 -16.02
CA VAL A 115 28.41 3.23 -16.21
C VAL A 115 29.48 2.79 -17.19
N GLY A 116 29.61 3.47 -18.34
CA GLY A 116 30.60 3.16 -19.37
C GLY A 116 32.04 3.22 -18.86
N GLU A 117 32.38 4.24 -18.06
CA GLU A 117 33.69 4.37 -17.42
C GLU A 117 33.98 3.19 -16.48
N SER A 118 33.06 2.88 -15.56
CA SER A 118 33.22 1.75 -14.64
C SER A 118 33.32 0.41 -15.39
N ALA A 119 32.50 0.22 -16.42
CA ALA A 119 32.52 -0.98 -17.24
C ALA A 119 33.84 -1.13 -18.01
N ALA A 120 34.44 -0.03 -18.48
CA ALA A 120 35.77 -0.07 -19.12
C ALA A 120 36.86 -0.50 -18.13
N ARG A 121 36.86 0.07 -16.91
CA ARG A 121 37.80 -0.33 -15.86
C ARG A 121 37.60 -1.79 -15.43
N TYR A 122 36.36 -2.22 -15.28
CA TYR A 122 36.02 -3.60 -14.94
C TYR A 122 36.59 -4.58 -15.96
N ARG A 123 36.38 -4.32 -17.25
CA ARG A 123 36.92 -5.17 -18.33
C ARG A 123 38.44 -5.22 -18.33
N ALA A 124 39.11 -4.08 -18.10
CA ALA A 124 40.56 -4.05 -17.98
C ALA A 124 41.06 -4.90 -16.79
N ALA A 125 40.44 -4.73 -15.61
CA ALA A 125 40.77 -5.52 -14.42
C ALA A 125 40.48 -7.02 -14.61
N LEU A 126 39.36 -7.37 -15.25
CA LEU A 126 38.98 -8.75 -15.56
C LEU A 126 39.95 -9.41 -16.54
N ALA A 127 40.40 -8.68 -17.57
CA ALA A 127 41.38 -9.16 -18.53
C ALA A 127 42.74 -9.40 -17.85
N ALA A 128 43.20 -8.46 -17.03
CA ALA A 128 44.42 -8.60 -16.24
C ALA A 128 44.34 -9.77 -15.25
N ALA A 129 43.22 -9.94 -14.55
CA ALA A 129 42.99 -11.06 -13.64
C ALA A 129 42.99 -12.41 -14.38
N SER A 130 42.41 -12.47 -15.59
CA SER A 130 42.40 -13.68 -16.41
C SER A 130 43.82 -14.05 -16.87
N ARG A 131 44.61 -13.07 -17.30
CA ARG A 131 46.04 -13.26 -17.61
C ARG A 131 46.80 -13.77 -16.39
N LEU A 132 46.70 -13.06 -15.26
CA LEU A 132 47.46 -13.38 -14.05
C LEU A 132 47.07 -14.74 -13.48
N ARG A 133 45.81 -15.16 -13.60
CA ARG A 133 45.37 -16.51 -13.22
C ARG A 133 46.07 -17.58 -14.07
N ALA A 134 46.18 -17.36 -15.37
CA ALA A 134 46.94 -18.25 -16.26
C ALA A 134 48.45 -18.26 -15.93
N GLU A 135 49.03 -17.14 -15.50
CA GLU A 135 50.44 -17.07 -15.05
C GLU A 135 50.68 -17.80 -13.73
N VAL A 136 49.77 -17.66 -12.76
CA VAL A 136 49.93 -18.25 -11.42
C VAL A 136 49.69 -19.77 -11.43
N ASN A 137 48.75 -20.24 -12.24
CA ASN A 137 48.36 -21.65 -12.29
C ASN A 137 49.08 -22.46 -13.37
N ASP A 138 49.86 -21.81 -14.25
CA ASP A 138 50.43 -22.41 -15.46
C ASP A 138 49.37 -22.97 -16.43
N ASP A 139 48.13 -22.49 -16.34
CA ASP A 139 47.01 -22.87 -17.21
C ASP A 139 47.11 -22.19 -18.60
N PRO A 140 46.47 -22.75 -19.64
CA PRO A 140 46.29 -22.06 -20.92
C PRO A 140 45.58 -20.71 -20.74
N LEU A 141 46.04 -19.68 -21.45
CA LEU A 141 45.43 -18.36 -21.42
C LEU A 141 44.03 -18.40 -22.05
N THR A 142 43.00 -18.26 -21.22
CA THR A 142 41.60 -18.19 -21.64
C THR A 142 40.92 -16.95 -21.05
N PHE A 143 40.15 -16.24 -21.87
CA PHE A 143 39.40 -15.07 -21.44
C PHE A 143 37.90 -15.38 -21.31
N PRO A 144 37.20 -14.81 -20.31
CA PRO A 144 35.74 -14.91 -20.19
C PRO A 144 35.01 -14.35 -21.42
N ALA A 145 33.81 -14.88 -21.69
CA ALA A 145 33.00 -14.49 -22.85
C ALA A 145 32.62 -13.00 -22.88
N GLU A 146 32.56 -12.36 -21.72
CA GLU A 146 32.28 -10.92 -21.57
C GLU A 146 33.33 -10.02 -22.26
N LEU A 147 34.55 -10.53 -22.48
CA LEU A 147 35.64 -9.80 -23.13
C LEU A 147 35.68 -10.00 -24.65
N ASN A 148 34.86 -10.89 -25.21
CA ASN A 148 34.87 -11.22 -26.65
C ASN A 148 34.62 -9.99 -27.55
N GLY A 149 33.91 -8.98 -27.05
CA GLY A 149 33.67 -7.71 -27.75
C GLY A 149 34.88 -6.77 -27.81
N TYR A 150 36.01 -7.11 -27.16
CA TYR A 150 37.17 -6.23 -27.00
C TYR A 150 38.48 -6.93 -27.40
N PRO A 151 38.66 -7.24 -28.70
CA PRO A 151 39.81 -8.00 -29.19
C PRO A 151 41.15 -7.27 -28.95
N ASP A 152 41.17 -5.94 -28.99
CA ASP A 152 42.39 -5.15 -28.74
C ASP A 152 42.93 -5.34 -27.32
N LEU A 153 42.02 -5.42 -26.33
CA LEU A 153 42.37 -5.65 -24.94
C LEU A 153 42.91 -7.07 -24.74
N ILE A 154 42.24 -8.06 -25.31
CA ILE A 154 42.68 -9.47 -25.31
C ILE A 154 44.07 -9.59 -25.93
N ALA A 155 44.30 -8.95 -27.07
CA ALA A 155 45.58 -8.98 -27.77
C ALA A 155 46.69 -8.29 -26.95
N ALA A 156 46.39 -7.19 -26.27
CA ALA A 156 47.33 -6.51 -25.38
C ALA A 156 47.75 -7.39 -24.20
N GLU A 157 46.80 -7.99 -23.49
CA GLU A 157 47.07 -8.90 -22.37
C GLU A 157 47.81 -10.18 -22.83
N THR A 158 47.45 -10.72 -23.99
CA THR A 158 48.12 -11.90 -24.57
C THR A 158 49.58 -11.60 -24.91
N ARG A 159 49.89 -10.41 -25.46
CA ARG A 159 51.28 -10.00 -25.71
C ARG A 159 52.06 -9.85 -24.41
N LEU A 160 51.44 -9.25 -23.39
CA LEU A 160 52.07 -9.09 -22.07
C LEU A 160 52.36 -10.45 -21.42
N TYR A 161 51.40 -11.37 -21.45
CA TYR A 161 51.55 -12.75 -20.97
C TYR A 161 52.75 -13.45 -21.61
N ASN A 162 52.80 -13.46 -22.94
CA ASN A 162 53.88 -14.11 -23.69
C ASN A 162 55.24 -13.49 -23.38
N THR A 163 55.30 -12.16 -23.23
CA THR A 163 56.54 -11.42 -22.93
C THR A 163 57.06 -11.77 -21.54
N LYS A 164 56.19 -11.76 -20.52
CA LYS A 164 56.53 -12.11 -19.14
C LYS A 164 57.00 -13.57 -19.03
N ARG A 165 56.31 -14.49 -19.69
CA ARG A 165 56.68 -15.91 -19.71
C ARG A 165 58.01 -16.16 -20.41
N ALA A 166 58.25 -15.49 -21.54
CA ALA A 166 59.54 -15.55 -22.23
C ALA A 166 60.68 -15.05 -21.33
N GLN A 167 60.48 -13.91 -20.66
CA GLN A 167 61.47 -13.34 -19.74
C GLN A 167 61.80 -14.29 -18.58
N LEU A 168 60.80 -14.92 -17.96
CA LEU A 168 61.00 -15.90 -16.89
C LEU A 168 61.76 -17.14 -17.39
N ASN A 169 61.40 -17.63 -18.57
CA ASN A 169 62.03 -18.79 -19.18
C ASN A 169 63.49 -18.53 -19.54
N ASP A 170 63.79 -17.36 -20.10
CA ASP A 170 65.14 -16.93 -20.46
C ASP A 170 66.02 -16.76 -19.22
N ALA A 171 65.51 -16.10 -18.17
CA ALA A 171 66.21 -15.97 -16.90
C ALA A 171 66.47 -17.34 -16.24
N THR A 172 65.46 -18.21 -16.21
CA THR A 172 65.60 -19.59 -15.72
C THR A 172 66.66 -20.37 -16.51
N ARG A 173 66.67 -20.24 -17.85
CA ARG A 173 67.63 -20.91 -18.72
C ARG A 173 69.05 -20.45 -18.40
N GLN A 174 69.28 -19.15 -18.29
CA GLN A 174 70.59 -18.59 -17.96
C GLN A 174 71.13 -19.09 -16.62
N PHE A 175 70.29 -19.12 -15.57
CA PHE A 175 70.72 -19.67 -14.27
C PHE A 175 71.01 -21.18 -14.33
N LYS A 176 70.20 -21.95 -15.07
CA LYS A 176 70.43 -23.39 -15.26
C LYS A 176 71.73 -23.68 -16.01
N GLU A 177 72.06 -22.89 -17.03
CA GLU A 177 73.33 -23.00 -17.76
C GLU A 177 74.53 -22.71 -16.86
N SER A 178 74.49 -21.62 -16.08
CA SER A 178 75.51 -21.30 -15.08
C SER A 178 75.66 -22.41 -14.03
N LEU A 179 74.55 -22.97 -13.55
CA LEU A 179 74.56 -24.11 -12.63
C LEU A 179 75.18 -25.35 -13.28
N ALA A 180 74.90 -25.63 -14.55
CA ALA A 180 75.48 -26.77 -15.24
C ALA A 180 77.00 -26.63 -15.39
N LEU A 181 77.51 -25.41 -15.63
CA LEU A 181 78.94 -25.13 -15.67
C LEU A 181 79.58 -25.28 -14.28
N ALA A 182 79.00 -24.67 -13.25
CA ALA A 182 79.48 -24.78 -11.88
C ALA A 182 79.50 -26.24 -11.38
N ASN A 183 78.49 -27.04 -11.74
CA ASN A 183 78.45 -28.47 -11.42
C ASN A 183 79.57 -29.26 -12.13
N ARG A 184 79.88 -28.95 -13.40
CA ARG A 184 80.98 -29.59 -14.13
C ARG A 184 82.33 -29.25 -13.50
N GLU A 185 82.56 -27.97 -13.20
CA GLU A 185 83.78 -27.49 -12.56
C GLU A 185 83.96 -28.15 -11.19
N LEU A 186 82.92 -28.15 -10.35
CA LEU A 186 82.92 -28.83 -9.06
C LEU A 186 83.25 -30.33 -9.20
N ALA A 187 82.66 -31.02 -10.18
CA ALA A 187 82.89 -32.45 -10.39
C ALA A 187 84.33 -32.78 -10.84
N ILE A 188 85.00 -31.86 -11.54
CA ILE A 188 86.41 -31.99 -11.93
C ILE A 188 87.29 -31.72 -10.70
N THR A 189 87.07 -30.60 -10.00
CA THR A 189 87.86 -30.21 -8.82
C THR A 189 87.72 -31.22 -7.68
N GLN A 190 86.54 -31.80 -7.47
CA GLN A 190 86.33 -32.87 -6.50
C GLN A 190 87.16 -34.12 -6.83
N ARG A 191 87.27 -34.48 -8.12
CA ARG A 191 88.11 -35.61 -8.55
C ARG A 191 89.58 -35.31 -8.30
N LEU A 192 90.05 -34.11 -8.64
CA LEU A 192 91.42 -33.67 -8.39
C LEU A 192 91.77 -33.61 -6.90
N ALA A 193 90.82 -33.15 -6.06
CA ALA A 193 91.02 -33.10 -4.61
C ALA A 193 91.16 -34.50 -4.00
N LYS A 194 90.40 -35.50 -4.49
CA LYS A 194 90.54 -36.91 -4.05
C LYS A 194 91.93 -37.48 -4.34
N THR A 195 92.56 -37.07 -5.43
CA THR A 195 93.95 -37.44 -5.78
C THR A 195 95.00 -36.54 -5.14
N GLY A 196 94.61 -35.55 -4.31
CA GLY A 196 95.52 -34.59 -3.68
C GLY A 196 96.02 -33.46 -4.60
N ALA A 197 95.54 -33.41 -5.84
CA ALA A 197 95.93 -32.43 -6.85
C ALA A 197 95.15 -31.10 -6.78
N ALA A 198 94.18 -30.98 -5.87
CA ALA A 198 93.45 -29.74 -5.61
C ALA A 198 93.13 -29.57 -4.12
N SER A 199 92.98 -28.31 -3.68
CA SER A 199 92.66 -27.97 -2.29
C SER A 199 91.20 -28.28 -1.96
N SER A 200 90.96 -28.83 -0.76
CA SER A 200 89.60 -29.03 -0.24
C SER A 200 88.84 -27.71 -0.03
N VAL A 201 89.56 -26.60 0.20
CA VAL A 201 88.97 -25.26 0.33
C VAL A 201 88.31 -24.83 -0.98
N GLU A 202 88.90 -25.18 -2.12
CA GLU A 202 88.36 -24.82 -3.44
C GLU A 202 87.08 -25.60 -3.76
N VAL A 203 87.03 -26.87 -3.35
CA VAL A 203 85.80 -27.69 -3.44
C VAL A 203 84.67 -27.06 -2.61
N LEU A 204 84.96 -26.63 -1.38
CA LEU A 204 83.99 -25.96 -0.52
C LEU A 204 83.51 -24.62 -1.11
N ARG A 205 84.42 -23.84 -1.70
CA ARG A 205 84.09 -22.59 -2.40
C ARG A 205 83.12 -22.84 -3.56
N LEU A 206 83.41 -23.79 -4.43
CA LEU A 206 82.56 -24.15 -5.56
C LEU A 206 81.21 -24.74 -5.14
N GLN A 207 81.16 -25.51 -4.03
CA GLN A 207 79.90 -25.98 -3.45
C GLN A 207 79.02 -24.84 -2.95
N ARG A 208 79.61 -23.85 -2.29
CA ARG A 208 78.90 -22.64 -1.85
C ARG A 208 78.40 -21.85 -3.06
N ASP A 209 79.24 -21.61 -4.07
CA ASP A 209 78.86 -20.86 -5.26
C ASP A 209 77.72 -21.55 -6.04
N LYS A 210 77.72 -22.89 -6.11
CA LYS A 210 76.58 -23.68 -6.62
C LYS A 210 75.33 -23.43 -5.79
N SER A 211 75.42 -23.55 -4.47
CA SER A 211 74.27 -23.36 -3.56
C SER A 211 73.69 -21.95 -3.70
N ASP A 212 74.54 -20.93 -3.83
CA ASP A 212 74.13 -19.54 -4.06
C ASP A 212 73.38 -19.37 -5.39
N LEU A 213 73.80 -20.07 -6.45
CA LEU A 213 73.10 -20.07 -7.74
C LEU A 213 71.74 -20.81 -7.68
N GLU A 214 71.66 -21.93 -6.95
CA GLU A 214 70.40 -22.67 -6.74
C GLU A 214 69.39 -21.83 -5.93
N LEU A 215 69.89 -21.13 -4.90
CA LEU A 215 69.10 -20.19 -4.11
C LEU A 215 68.59 -19.03 -4.99
N LYS A 216 69.45 -18.40 -5.81
CA LYS A 216 69.04 -17.33 -6.73
C LYS A 216 67.99 -17.78 -7.75
N LEU A 217 68.12 -18.99 -8.30
CA LEU A 217 67.12 -19.55 -9.22
C LEU A 217 65.76 -19.76 -8.54
N THR A 218 65.78 -20.29 -7.31
CA THR A 218 64.57 -20.54 -6.52
C THR A 218 63.92 -19.25 -6.09
N ASP A 219 64.72 -18.29 -5.61
CA ASP A 219 64.28 -16.96 -5.17
C ASP A 219 63.64 -16.19 -6.33
N MET A 220 64.27 -16.13 -7.50
CA MET A 220 63.71 -15.46 -8.68
C MET A 220 62.35 -16.04 -9.10
N ARG A 221 62.23 -17.38 -9.12
CA ARG A 221 60.95 -18.04 -9.42
C ARG A 221 59.90 -17.75 -8.36
N SER A 222 60.27 -17.87 -7.09
CA SER A 222 59.39 -17.59 -5.96
C SER A 222 58.87 -16.15 -6.02
N GLN A 223 59.76 -15.19 -6.24
CA GLN A 223 59.41 -13.77 -6.37
C GLN A 223 58.45 -13.53 -7.54
N TYR A 224 58.68 -14.14 -8.70
CA TYR A 224 57.76 -14.03 -9.84
C TYR A 224 56.34 -14.51 -9.47
N TYR A 225 56.20 -15.70 -8.87
CA TYR A 225 54.89 -16.24 -8.51
C TYR A 225 54.23 -15.49 -7.35
N VAL A 226 55.01 -15.01 -6.37
CA VAL A 226 54.48 -14.18 -5.28
C VAL A 226 53.94 -12.86 -5.83
N GLN A 227 54.71 -12.17 -6.69
CA GLN A 227 54.27 -10.94 -7.34
C GLN A 227 53.02 -11.17 -8.21
N ALA A 228 53.01 -12.22 -9.03
CA ALA A 228 51.86 -12.55 -9.86
C ALA A 228 50.60 -12.86 -9.03
N ARG A 229 50.75 -13.54 -7.87
CA ARG A 229 49.64 -13.80 -6.93
C ARG A 229 49.13 -12.54 -6.26
N GLU A 230 50.02 -11.64 -5.85
CA GLU A 230 49.63 -10.35 -5.27
C GLU A 230 48.90 -9.47 -6.28
N GLU A 231 49.41 -9.39 -7.51
CA GLU A 231 48.75 -8.67 -8.61
C GLU A 231 47.40 -9.32 -8.95
N LEU A 232 47.31 -10.65 -8.98
CA LEU A 232 46.05 -11.37 -9.22
C LEU A 232 45.01 -11.05 -8.15
N ALA A 233 45.41 -11.07 -6.88
CA ALA A 233 44.52 -10.74 -5.77
C ALA A 233 44.00 -9.31 -5.88
N LYS A 234 44.86 -8.34 -6.22
CA LYS A 234 44.47 -6.94 -6.44
C LYS A 234 43.52 -6.79 -7.63
N ALA A 235 43.87 -7.35 -8.79
CA ALA A 235 43.08 -7.25 -10.01
C ALA A 235 41.71 -7.94 -9.86
N SER A 236 41.65 -9.09 -9.19
CA SER A 236 40.40 -9.79 -8.91
C SER A 236 39.51 -9.00 -7.96
N ALA A 237 40.08 -8.48 -6.85
CA ALA A 237 39.34 -7.65 -5.91
C ALA A 237 38.81 -6.36 -6.55
N GLU A 238 39.60 -5.74 -7.44
CA GLU A 238 39.17 -4.57 -8.21
C GLU A 238 38.04 -4.92 -9.18
N ALA A 239 38.13 -6.03 -9.91
CA ALA A 239 37.07 -6.50 -10.79
C ALA A 239 35.77 -6.77 -10.02
N ASP A 240 35.84 -7.49 -8.89
CA ASP A 240 34.66 -7.81 -8.06
C ASP A 240 34.00 -6.54 -7.48
N SER A 241 34.82 -5.60 -7.01
CA SER A 241 34.34 -4.30 -6.51
C SER A 241 33.67 -3.50 -7.63
N LEU A 242 34.31 -3.39 -8.79
CA LEU A 242 33.75 -2.66 -9.94
C LEU A 242 32.47 -3.29 -10.47
N ALA A 243 32.33 -4.62 -10.42
CA ALA A 243 31.09 -5.29 -10.79
C ALA A 243 29.91 -4.83 -9.91
N GLN A 244 30.12 -4.71 -8.60
CA GLN A 244 29.09 -4.17 -7.69
C GLN A 244 28.81 -2.69 -7.95
N VAL A 245 29.84 -1.88 -8.23
CA VAL A 245 29.67 -0.46 -8.58
C VAL A 245 28.86 -0.28 -9.86
N ILE A 246 29.14 -1.08 -10.90
CA ILE A 246 28.41 -1.05 -12.17
C ILE A 246 26.94 -1.37 -11.92
N LYS A 247 26.65 -2.44 -11.19
CA LYS A 247 25.27 -2.83 -10.84
C LYS A 247 24.51 -1.68 -10.16
N GLY A 248 25.15 -0.97 -9.23
CA GLY A 248 24.57 0.21 -8.58
C GLY A 248 24.33 1.38 -9.55
N ARG A 249 25.29 1.67 -10.44
CA ARG A 249 25.16 2.75 -11.45
C ARG A 249 24.09 2.43 -12.51
N GLU A 250 23.96 1.17 -12.92
CA GLU A 250 22.91 0.71 -13.85
C GLU A 250 21.51 0.85 -13.26
N ASP A 251 21.36 0.56 -11.97
CA ASP A 251 20.11 0.76 -11.25
C ASP A 251 19.74 2.25 -11.18
N THR A 252 20.71 3.13 -10.93
CA THR A 252 20.54 4.59 -11.06
C THR A 252 20.07 4.98 -12.47
N VAL A 253 20.67 4.45 -13.54
CA VAL A 253 20.22 4.71 -14.92
C VAL A 253 18.78 4.25 -15.14
N THR A 254 18.42 3.07 -14.64
CA THR A 254 17.08 2.51 -14.78
C THR A 254 16.03 3.40 -14.10
N ARG A 255 16.35 3.97 -12.94
CA ARG A 255 15.50 4.91 -12.21
C ARG A 255 15.26 6.26 -12.89
N LEU A 256 16.10 6.65 -13.87
CA LEU A 256 15.87 7.86 -14.66
C LEU A 256 14.67 7.74 -15.60
N THR A 257 14.21 6.52 -15.86
CA THR A 257 12.93 6.28 -16.54
C THR A 257 11.83 6.09 -15.50
N ILE A 258 11.01 7.12 -15.32
CA ILE A 258 9.97 7.14 -14.32
C ILE A 258 8.73 6.44 -14.87
N ARG A 259 8.22 5.47 -14.11
CA ARG A 259 7.07 4.64 -14.47
C ARG A 259 5.95 4.80 -13.45
N ALA A 260 4.71 4.66 -13.92
CA ALA A 260 3.54 4.64 -13.05
C ALA A 260 3.54 3.36 -12.18
N PRO A 261 3.47 3.45 -10.85
CA PRO A 261 3.48 2.26 -9.97
C PRO A 261 2.18 1.47 -10.06
N MET A 262 1.08 2.11 -10.45
CA MET A 262 -0.25 1.50 -10.52
C MET A 262 -1.13 2.18 -11.58
N ARG A 263 -2.25 1.54 -11.90
CA ARG A 263 -3.25 2.09 -12.83
C ARG A 263 -4.01 3.25 -12.18
N GLY A 264 -4.03 4.41 -12.82
CA GLY A 264 -4.61 5.62 -12.24
C GLY A 264 -4.85 6.74 -13.25
N ILE A 265 -5.33 7.87 -12.76
CA ILE A 265 -5.44 9.14 -13.50
C ILE A 265 -4.38 10.09 -12.97
N VAL A 266 -3.66 10.76 -13.86
CA VAL A 266 -2.70 11.81 -13.51
C VAL A 266 -3.46 13.05 -13.07
N LYS A 267 -3.23 13.55 -11.85
CA LYS A 267 -3.97 14.68 -11.28
C LYS A 267 -3.24 16.01 -11.36
N ASN A 268 -1.95 16.02 -11.02
CA ASN A 268 -1.15 17.24 -10.95
C ASN A 268 0.29 16.91 -11.37
N ILE A 269 0.82 17.63 -12.36
CA ILE A 269 2.21 17.52 -12.81
C ILE A 269 2.98 18.77 -12.34
N LYS A 270 3.88 18.59 -11.38
CA LYS A 270 4.67 19.70 -10.82
C LYS A 270 5.72 20.24 -11.77
N VAL A 271 6.30 19.38 -12.61
CA VAL A 271 7.30 19.75 -13.62
C VAL A 271 6.83 19.25 -14.98
N SER A 272 6.28 20.17 -15.79
CA SER A 272 5.74 19.88 -17.12
C SER A 272 6.65 20.31 -18.26
N THR A 273 7.61 21.21 -18.01
CA THR A 273 8.49 21.76 -19.03
C THR A 273 9.64 20.81 -19.36
N VAL A 274 9.76 20.42 -20.62
CA VAL A 274 10.95 19.72 -21.14
C VAL A 274 12.17 20.62 -20.97
N GLY A 275 13.25 20.08 -20.44
CA GLY A 275 14.43 20.83 -19.98
C GLY A 275 14.31 21.37 -18.55
N GLY A 276 13.15 21.22 -17.90
CA GLY A 276 12.96 21.55 -16.50
C GLY A 276 13.79 20.64 -15.59
N VAL A 277 14.25 21.19 -14.46
CA VAL A 277 15.11 20.48 -13.51
C VAL A 277 14.29 20.00 -12.32
N ILE A 278 14.42 18.72 -11.99
CA ILE A 278 13.81 18.09 -10.82
C ILE A 278 14.89 17.88 -9.77
N PRO A 279 14.74 18.40 -8.55
CA PRO A 279 15.70 18.14 -7.48
C PRO A 279 15.64 16.67 -7.03
N PRO A 280 16.69 16.15 -6.36
CA PRO A 280 16.63 14.84 -5.72
C PRO A 280 15.49 14.75 -4.71
N ASN A 281 14.75 13.64 -4.71
CA ASN A 281 13.48 13.43 -4.00
C ASN A 281 12.39 14.47 -4.36
N GLY A 282 12.55 15.15 -5.48
CA GLY A 282 11.58 16.08 -6.01
C GLY A 282 10.32 15.36 -6.49
N GLU A 283 9.18 15.94 -6.19
CA GLU A 283 7.88 15.46 -6.66
C GLU A 283 7.70 15.81 -8.15
N LEU A 284 7.44 14.79 -8.96
CA LEU A 284 7.17 14.95 -10.39
C LEU A 284 5.67 15.15 -10.64
N MET A 285 4.85 14.20 -10.18
CA MET A 285 3.40 14.22 -10.41
C MET A 285 2.66 13.34 -9.41
N ASN A 286 1.34 13.52 -9.35
CA ASN A 286 0.48 12.69 -8.52
C ASN A 286 -0.48 11.84 -9.35
N ILE A 287 -0.65 10.59 -8.92
CA ILE A 287 -1.53 9.61 -9.57
C ILE A 287 -2.64 9.20 -8.60
N VAL A 288 -3.88 9.33 -9.07
CA VAL A 288 -5.07 8.87 -8.35
C VAL A 288 -5.48 7.50 -8.87
N PRO A 289 -5.49 6.46 -8.03
CA PRO A 289 -5.89 5.11 -8.44
C PRO A 289 -7.31 5.02 -9.02
N MET A 290 -7.49 4.18 -10.05
CA MET A 290 -8.81 3.97 -10.71
C MET A 290 -9.53 2.68 -10.30
N ASN A 291 -8.89 1.78 -9.56
CA ASN A 291 -9.41 0.43 -9.23
C ASN A 291 -9.87 0.28 -7.78
N ASP A 292 -10.05 1.41 -7.13
CA ASP A 292 -10.25 1.43 -5.69
C ASP A 292 -11.73 1.48 -5.37
N ARG A 293 -12.13 0.57 -4.46
CA ARG A 293 -13.49 0.54 -3.93
C ARG A 293 -13.79 1.93 -3.37
N LEU A 294 -14.92 2.49 -3.72
CA LEU A 294 -15.25 3.82 -3.26
C LEU A 294 -15.55 3.77 -1.76
N LEU A 295 -14.93 4.68 -1.02
CA LEU A 295 -15.27 4.94 0.37
C LEU A 295 -16.10 6.21 0.40
N ILE A 296 -17.10 6.22 1.26
CA ILE A 296 -17.91 7.41 1.48
C ILE A 296 -17.56 7.93 2.85
N GLU A 297 -17.09 9.16 2.85
CA GLU A 297 -16.86 9.92 4.06
C GLU A 297 -18.16 10.63 4.42
N ALA A 298 -18.91 10.07 5.36
CA ALA A 298 -20.14 10.65 5.90
C ALA A 298 -19.84 11.53 7.11
N ARG A 299 -20.48 12.69 7.16
CA ARG A 299 -20.46 13.63 8.27
C ARG A 299 -21.69 13.39 9.14
N LEU A 300 -21.47 12.95 10.37
CA LEU A 300 -22.54 12.69 11.34
C LEU A 300 -22.50 13.69 12.50
N SER A 301 -23.68 13.99 13.04
CA SER A 301 -23.80 14.84 14.22
C SER A 301 -23.25 14.12 15.46
N PRO A 302 -22.57 14.83 16.39
CA PRO A 302 -22.15 14.27 17.67
C PRO A 302 -23.29 13.66 18.50
N ARG A 303 -24.56 14.04 18.24
CA ARG A 303 -25.72 13.47 18.94
C ARG A 303 -26.00 12.01 18.58
N ASP A 304 -25.62 11.60 17.37
CA ASP A 304 -25.96 10.28 16.84
C ASP A 304 -24.81 9.27 17.00
N ILE A 305 -23.60 9.76 17.29
CA ILE A 305 -22.36 8.94 17.31
C ILE A 305 -22.39 7.81 18.33
N ALA A 306 -23.11 7.99 19.45
CA ALA A 306 -23.19 7.02 20.54
C ALA A 306 -23.75 5.66 20.11
N PHE A 307 -24.50 5.61 19.00
CA PHE A 307 -25.13 4.40 18.47
C PHE A 307 -24.45 3.87 17.21
N ILE A 308 -23.40 4.54 16.72
CA ILE A 308 -22.71 4.18 15.48
C ILE A 308 -21.47 3.34 15.80
N HIS A 309 -21.36 2.17 15.16
CA HIS A 309 -20.25 1.24 15.37
C HIS A 309 -19.79 0.63 14.04
N PRO A 310 -18.50 0.27 13.91
CA PRO A 310 -18.01 -0.48 12.76
C PRO A 310 -18.81 -1.77 12.54
N GLY A 311 -19.13 -2.08 11.28
CA GLY A 311 -19.92 -3.26 10.87
C GLY A 311 -21.41 -3.01 10.63
N GLN A 312 -21.95 -1.83 10.97
CA GLN A 312 -23.34 -1.49 10.71
C GLN A 312 -23.63 -1.33 9.22
N ARG A 313 -24.84 -1.72 8.79
CA ARG A 313 -25.29 -1.53 7.40
C ARG A 313 -25.69 -0.07 7.18
N ALA A 314 -25.27 0.47 6.05
CA ALA A 314 -25.59 1.81 5.61
C ALA A 314 -26.12 1.79 4.18
N VAL A 315 -27.06 2.69 3.89
CA VAL A 315 -27.58 2.92 2.54
C VAL A 315 -27.14 4.30 2.09
N VAL A 316 -26.45 4.34 0.96
CA VAL A 316 -25.84 5.54 0.41
C VAL A 316 -26.63 5.98 -0.81
N LYS A 317 -27.10 7.22 -0.78
CA LYS A 317 -27.87 7.85 -1.85
C LYS A 317 -26.99 8.89 -2.53
N ILE A 318 -26.56 8.64 -3.76
CA ILE A 318 -25.71 9.59 -4.50
C ILE A 318 -26.58 10.73 -5.02
N SER A 319 -26.28 11.97 -4.65
CA SER A 319 -27.15 13.12 -4.97
C SER A 319 -27.26 13.40 -6.47
N ALA A 320 -26.27 12.99 -7.26
CA ALA A 320 -26.28 13.12 -8.72
C ALA A 320 -27.26 12.16 -9.43
N TYR A 321 -27.73 11.12 -8.73
CA TYR A 321 -28.69 10.14 -9.26
C TYR A 321 -29.97 10.16 -8.43
N ASP A 322 -31.13 10.23 -9.07
CA ASP A 322 -32.41 10.20 -8.38
C ASP A 322 -32.63 8.84 -7.68
N TYR A 323 -32.69 8.85 -6.34
CA TYR A 323 -32.87 7.66 -5.52
C TYR A 323 -34.16 6.87 -5.88
N ALA A 324 -35.23 7.55 -6.29
CA ALA A 324 -36.49 6.87 -6.64
C ALA A 324 -36.34 5.98 -7.90
N ILE A 325 -35.43 6.35 -8.80
CA ILE A 325 -35.19 5.67 -10.07
C ILE A 325 -34.04 4.66 -9.93
N TYR A 326 -32.96 5.05 -9.28
CA TYR A 326 -31.69 4.32 -9.27
C TYR A 326 -31.42 3.58 -7.95
N GLY A 327 -32.19 3.83 -6.89
CA GLY A 327 -31.96 3.24 -5.57
C GLY A 327 -30.68 3.77 -4.89
N GLY A 328 -30.30 3.11 -3.80
CA GLY A 328 -29.09 3.42 -3.03
C GLY A 328 -28.04 2.33 -3.14
N LEU A 329 -26.79 2.67 -2.85
CA LEU A 329 -25.74 1.68 -2.68
C LEU A 329 -25.75 1.16 -1.26
N ASN A 330 -25.74 -0.15 -1.13
CA ASN A 330 -25.48 -0.78 0.14
C ASN A 330 -23.99 -0.66 0.49
N GLY A 331 -23.73 -0.36 1.75
CA GLY A 331 -22.40 -0.30 2.30
C GLY A 331 -22.37 -0.68 3.78
N VAL A 332 -21.16 -0.76 4.31
CA VAL A 332 -20.92 -1.10 5.72
C VAL A 332 -20.01 -0.04 6.33
N VAL A 333 -20.32 0.37 7.56
CA VAL A 333 -19.44 1.27 8.33
C VAL A 333 -18.12 0.56 8.59
N GLU A 334 -17.03 1.10 8.04
CA GLU A 334 -15.68 0.54 8.18
C GLU A 334 -14.96 1.13 9.39
N SER A 335 -15.00 2.45 9.55
CA SER A 335 -14.37 3.15 10.68
C SER A 335 -15.04 4.49 10.98
N ILE A 336 -14.78 5.01 12.16
CA ILE A 336 -15.31 6.27 12.70
C ILE A 336 -14.13 7.09 13.19
N SER A 337 -14.14 8.42 12.98
CA SER A 337 -13.09 9.30 13.49
C SER A 337 -13.08 9.26 15.03
N PRO A 338 -11.89 9.22 15.66
CA PRO A 338 -11.78 9.18 17.12
C PRO A 338 -12.21 10.51 17.77
N ASP A 339 -12.20 11.60 17.00
CA ASP A 339 -12.50 12.96 17.42
C ASP A 339 -13.51 13.66 16.48
N THR A 340 -14.11 14.74 17.00
CA THR A 340 -14.95 15.67 16.22
C THR A 340 -14.08 16.62 15.42
N ILE A 341 -14.47 16.86 14.17
CA ILE A 341 -13.84 17.85 13.30
C ILE A 341 -14.77 19.06 13.16
N GLN A 342 -14.16 20.24 13.15
CA GLN A 342 -14.83 21.52 12.93
C GLN A 342 -14.94 21.79 11.42
N ASP A 343 -16.11 22.23 10.93
CA ASP A 343 -16.27 22.58 9.52
C ASP A 343 -15.49 23.85 9.14
N GLU A 344 -14.70 23.77 8.07
CA GLU A 344 -13.84 24.87 7.59
C GLU A 344 -14.64 26.13 7.18
N VAL A 345 -15.88 25.96 6.70
CA VAL A 345 -16.74 27.06 6.24
C VAL A 345 -17.63 27.57 7.38
N LYS A 346 -18.08 26.67 8.27
CA LYS A 346 -18.97 26.99 9.38
C LYS A 346 -18.39 26.49 10.71
N PRO A 347 -17.57 27.32 11.40
CA PRO A 347 -16.88 26.91 12.62
C PRO A 347 -17.79 26.45 13.77
N GLU A 348 -19.08 26.79 13.75
CA GLU A 348 -20.05 26.38 14.77
C GLU A 348 -20.49 24.91 14.63
N ILE A 349 -20.23 24.28 13.48
CA ILE A 349 -20.66 22.91 13.18
C ILE A 349 -19.51 21.95 13.45
N TYR A 350 -19.72 21.08 14.43
CA TYR A 350 -18.86 19.94 14.72
C TYR A 350 -19.50 18.66 14.19
N TYR A 351 -18.70 17.80 13.57
CA TYR A 351 -19.17 16.51 13.05
C TYR A 351 -18.11 15.41 13.24
N TYR A 352 -18.56 14.17 13.29
CA TYR A 352 -17.70 12.99 13.18
C TYR A 352 -17.63 12.55 11.72
N ARG A 353 -16.45 12.06 11.30
CA ARG A 353 -16.28 11.43 9.98
C ARG A 353 -16.48 9.93 10.14
N VAL A 354 -17.44 9.39 9.42
CA VAL A 354 -17.72 7.95 9.36
C VAL A 354 -17.40 7.47 7.96
N PHE A 355 -16.51 6.49 7.86
CA PHE A 355 -16.07 5.91 6.60
C PHE A 355 -16.92 4.67 6.30
N ILE A 356 -17.57 4.69 5.14
CA ILE A 356 -18.53 3.67 4.74
C ILE A 356 -18.04 3.06 3.43
N ARG A 357 -17.82 1.75 3.45
CA ARG A 357 -17.36 0.99 2.28
C ARG A 357 -18.57 0.50 1.50
N THR A 358 -18.67 0.86 0.22
CA THR A 358 -19.73 0.34 -0.66
C THR A 358 -19.37 -1.03 -1.24
N ASP A 359 -20.39 -1.80 -1.59
CA ASP A 359 -20.20 -3.09 -2.26
C ASP A 359 -19.84 -2.93 -3.74
N ASN A 360 -20.30 -1.86 -4.39
CA ASN A 360 -20.08 -1.55 -5.80
C ASN A 360 -19.69 -0.08 -6.01
N ASP A 361 -19.09 0.22 -7.16
CA ASP A 361 -18.70 1.55 -7.64
C ASP A 361 -19.69 2.12 -8.69
N TYR A 362 -20.86 1.48 -8.85
CA TYR A 362 -21.91 1.88 -9.77
C TYR A 362 -23.29 1.84 -9.13
N VAL A 363 -24.19 2.66 -9.64
CA VAL A 363 -25.64 2.57 -9.38
C VAL A 363 -26.32 1.88 -10.55
N GLN A 364 -27.36 1.09 -10.28
CA GLN A 364 -28.08 0.34 -11.30
C GLN A 364 -29.55 0.76 -11.35
N ASN A 365 -30.05 1.05 -12.55
CA ASN A 365 -31.48 1.28 -12.75
C ASN A 365 -32.24 -0.07 -12.80
N LYS A 366 -33.57 -0.06 -12.59
CA LYS A 366 -34.46 -1.24 -12.74
C LYS A 366 -34.33 -1.95 -14.10
N ALA A 367 -33.87 -1.24 -15.13
CA ALA A 367 -33.56 -1.77 -16.47
C ALA A 367 -32.16 -2.40 -16.61
N GLY A 368 -31.40 -2.53 -15.51
CA GLY A 368 -30.10 -3.20 -15.48
C GLY A 368 -28.89 -2.37 -15.96
N ARG A 369 -29.09 -1.15 -16.49
CA ARG A 369 -27.99 -0.25 -16.90
C ARG A 369 -27.21 0.25 -15.69
N ARG A 370 -25.87 0.20 -15.78
CA ARG A 370 -24.92 0.62 -14.74
C ARG A 370 -24.41 2.02 -15.02
N PHE A 371 -24.32 2.83 -13.96
CA PHE A 371 -23.80 4.19 -14.00
C PHE A 371 -22.66 4.33 -13.00
N ALA A 372 -21.48 4.68 -13.49
CA ALA A 372 -20.27 4.77 -12.66
C ALA A 372 -20.34 5.94 -11.67
N ILE A 373 -19.67 5.78 -10.54
CA ILE A 373 -19.53 6.79 -9.51
C ILE A 373 -18.09 7.30 -9.49
N SER A 374 -17.91 8.59 -9.67
CA SER A 374 -16.62 9.27 -9.60
C SER A 374 -16.35 9.83 -8.20
N PRO A 375 -15.09 9.81 -7.74
CA PRO A 375 -14.67 10.55 -6.56
C PRO A 375 -15.07 12.03 -6.63
N GLY A 376 -15.46 12.60 -5.49
CA GLY A 376 -15.90 13.99 -5.37
C GLY A 376 -17.40 14.19 -5.36
N MET A 377 -18.20 13.20 -5.75
CA MET A 377 -19.66 13.30 -5.68
C MET A 377 -20.18 13.39 -4.24
N VAL A 378 -21.27 14.15 -4.07
CA VAL A 378 -21.98 14.27 -2.80
C VAL A 378 -23.03 13.17 -2.68
N SER A 379 -23.27 12.72 -1.47
CA SER A 379 -24.20 11.67 -1.12
C SER A 379 -24.90 11.98 0.19
N THR A 380 -26.02 11.32 0.43
CA THR A 380 -26.69 11.25 1.73
C THR A 380 -26.58 9.82 2.21
N VAL A 381 -26.15 9.61 3.45
CA VAL A 381 -25.96 8.27 3.99
C VAL A 381 -26.86 8.04 5.17
N ASP A 382 -27.62 6.95 5.12
CA ASP A 382 -28.47 6.49 6.20
C ASP A 382 -27.83 5.25 6.83
N ILE A 383 -27.37 5.36 8.08
CA ILE A 383 -26.76 4.27 8.84
C ILE A 383 -27.82 3.66 9.76
N LYS A 384 -28.02 2.35 9.68
CA LYS A 384 -28.97 1.65 10.55
C LYS A 384 -28.39 1.51 11.96
N THR A 385 -28.95 2.27 12.91
CA THR A 385 -28.48 2.36 14.31
C THR A 385 -29.21 1.40 15.25
N GLY A 386 -30.42 0.94 14.88
CA GLY A 386 -31.20 -0.01 15.67
C GLY A 386 -32.55 -0.32 15.05
N GLU A 387 -33.37 -1.07 15.77
CA GLU A 387 -34.76 -1.38 15.42
C GLU A 387 -35.62 -1.07 16.64
N LYS A 388 -36.74 -0.37 16.44
CA LYS A 388 -37.72 -0.07 17.49
C LYS A 388 -39.10 -0.51 17.08
N SER A 389 -39.89 -0.92 18.06
CA SER A 389 -41.29 -1.25 17.82
C SER A 389 -42.10 0.03 17.56
N ILE A 390 -43.15 -0.05 16.74
CA ILE A 390 -44.08 1.07 16.53
C ILE A 390 -44.72 1.50 17.86
N MET A 391 -44.91 0.56 18.79
CA MET A 391 -45.37 0.84 20.15
C MET A 391 -44.44 1.83 20.87
N ASP A 392 -43.12 1.66 20.76
CA ASP A 392 -42.14 2.52 21.43
C ASP A 392 -42.24 3.97 20.91
N TYR A 393 -42.52 4.15 19.62
CA TYR A 393 -42.72 5.48 19.03
C TYR A 393 -44.01 6.13 19.53
N LEU A 394 -45.10 5.38 19.69
CA LEU A 394 -46.39 5.88 20.18
C LEU A 394 -46.35 6.28 21.66
N VAL A 395 -45.57 5.57 22.48
CA VAL A 395 -45.45 5.84 23.94
C VAL A 395 -44.37 6.89 24.27
N LYS A 396 -43.43 7.15 23.36
CA LYS A 396 -42.35 8.17 23.51
C LYS A 396 -42.82 9.54 24.03
N PRO A 397 -43.90 10.17 23.52
CA PRO A 397 -44.35 11.48 24.03
C PRO A 397 -44.88 11.41 25.47
N PHE A 398 -45.52 10.31 25.88
CA PHE A 398 -45.98 10.12 27.25
C PHE A 398 -44.81 9.93 28.22
N ASN A 399 -43.77 9.21 27.81
CA ASN A 399 -42.56 9.06 28.60
C ASN A 399 -41.79 10.38 28.75
N LYS A 400 -41.68 11.17 27.68
CA LYS A 400 -41.10 12.52 27.74
C LYS A 400 -41.90 13.47 28.64
N ALA A 401 -43.23 13.40 28.60
CA ALA A 401 -44.08 14.21 29.49
C ALA A 401 -43.88 13.85 30.97
N LYS A 402 -43.65 12.57 31.27
CA LYS A 402 -43.36 12.10 32.63
C LYS A 402 -41.97 12.52 33.13
N GLU A 403 -40.99 12.64 32.25
CA GLU A 403 -39.69 13.26 32.53
C GLU A 403 -39.78 14.78 32.70
N ALA A 404 -40.58 15.46 31.88
CA ALA A 404 -40.80 16.91 32.00
C ALA A 404 -41.58 17.31 33.28
N MET A 405 -42.38 16.38 33.83
CA MET A 405 -43.12 16.53 35.10
C MET A 405 -42.29 16.13 36.33
N ARG A 406 -41.04 15.68 36.15
CA ARG A 406 -40.04 15.56 37.23
C ARG A 406 -39.13 16.78 37.17
N GLU A 407 -39.54 17.83 37.89
CA GLU A 407 -38.68 18.98 38.16
C GLU A 407 -37.59 18.61 39.20
N ARG A 408 -36.47 19.34 39.15
CA ARG A 408 -35.26 19.14 39.97
C ARG A 408 -35.48 19.28 41.46
#